data_AF-A0A2H1I1Q9-F1
#
_entry.id   AF-A0A2H1I1Q9-F1
#
_cell.length_a   1.000
_cell.length_b   1.000
_cell.length_c   1.000
_cell.angle_alpha   90.00
_cell.angle_beta   90.00
_cell.angle_gamma   90.00
#
_symmetry.space_group_name_H-M   'P 1'
#
loop_
_entity.id
_entity.type
_entity.pdbx_description
1 polymer ?
#
loop_
_entity_poly.entity_id
_entity_poly.type
_entity_poly.pdbx_seq_one_letter_code
_entity_poly.pdbx_strand_id
1 'polypeptide(L)'
;MDLLRFIADHDGRTLNEDDLDAWVYPVDEIPIILADDWRVAISKHYAGEGAAHARPGDILAETKRIRDRRTGTRRPQLESNPQRVPCPPELR
;
A
#
# COMPACT_ATOMS: atom_id res chain seq x y z
N MET A 1 15.65 -4.92 -6.65
CA MET A 1 16.02 -4.15 -7.86
C MET A 1 14.89 -4.15 -8.90
N ASP A 2 14.31 -5.30 -9.28
CA ASP A 2 13.28 -5.36 -10.34
C ASP A 2 12.02 -4.50 -10.10
N LEU A 3 11.60 -4.36 -8.84
CA LEU A 3 10.43 -3.55 -8.47
C LEU A 3 10.63 -2.05 -8.72
N LEU A 4 11.81 -1.54 -8.35
CA LEU A 4 12.14 -0.11 -8.46
C LEU A 4 12.30 0.30 -9.92
N ARG A 5 12.88 -0.58 -10.74
CA ARG A 5 12.91 -0.40 -12.18
C ARG A 5 11.51 -0.37 -12.79
N PHE A 6 10.61 -1.25 -12.34
CA PHE A 6 9.23 -1.25 -12.79
C PHE A 6 8.49 0.06 -12.46
N ILE A 7 8.74 0.64 -11.27
CA ILE A 7 8.20 1.95 -10.89
C ILE A 7 8.79 3.07 -11.74
N ALA A 8 10.11 3.05 -11.95
CA ALA A 8 10.83 4.01 -12.78
C ALA A 8 10.30 4.03 -14.22
N ASP A 9 10.03 2.86 -14.79
CA ASP A 9 9.47 2.70 -16.13
C ASP A 9 8.06 3.31 -16.23
N HIS A 10 7.24 3.18 -15.18
CA HIS A 10 5.90 3.79 -15.11
C HIS A 10 5.93 5.31 -14.94
N ASP A 11 6.83 5.83 -14.10
CA ASP A 11 6.99 7.28 -13.88
C ASP A 11 7.73 7.98 -15.04
N GLY A 12 8.40 7.22 -15.92
CA GLY A 12 9.30 7.77 -16.93
C GLY A 12 10.48 8.55 -16.34
N ARG A 13 10.86 8.26 -15.09
CA ARG A 13 11.89 8.97 -14.33
C ARG A 13 12.94 8.02 -13.79
N THR A 14 14.12 8.55 -13.48
CA THR A 14 15.12 7.81 -12.69
C THR A 14 14.85 8.03 -11.20
N LEU A 15 14.87 6.96 -10.42
CA LEU A 15 14.77 7.02 -8.95
C LEU A 15 16.12 7.42 -8.36
N ASN A 16 16.14 8.35 -7.41
CA ASN A 16 17.35 8.74 -6.69
C ASN A 16 17.59 7.86 -5.45
N GLU A 17 18.68 8.08 -4.73
CA GLU A 17 19.03 7.29 -3.53
C GLU A 17 17.97 7.41 -2.42
N ASP A 18 17.39 8.60 -2.23
CA ASP A 18 16.30 8.81 -1.26
C ASP A 18 15.04 7.99 -1.62
N ASP A 19 14.71 7.89 -2.91
CA ASP A 19 13.64 7.01 -3.39
C ASP A 19 14.00 5.56 -3.03
N LEU A 20 15.22 5.11 -3.34
CA LEU A 20 15.64 3.73 -3.04
C LEU A 20 15.47 3.42 -1.55
N ASP A 21 15.96 4.28 -0.66
CA ASP A 21 15.88 4.12 0.80
C ASP A 21 14.43 4.11 1.30
N ALA A 22 13.56 4.94 0.73
CA ALA A 22 12.15 4.96 1.09
C ALA A 22 11.43 3.64 0.77
N TRP A 23 11.95 2.86 -0.19
CA TRP A 23 11.39 1.57 -0.61
C TRP A 23 12.04 0.35 0.06
N VAL A 24 13.20 0.48 0.69
CA VAL A 24 13.89 -0.63 1.38
C VAL A 24 13.02 -1.21 2.51
N TYR A 25 12.58 -0.36 3.44
CA TYR A 25 11.82 -0.82 4.62
C TYR A 25 10.48 -1.51 4.27
N PRO A 26 9.63 -0.95 3.39
CA PRO A 26 8.36 -1.58 3.02
C PRO A 26 8.51 -2.97 2.39
N VAL A 27 9.58 -3.19 1.63
CA VAL A 27 9.82 -4.45 0.91
C VAL A 27 10.36 -5.51 1.85
N ASP A 28 11.27 -5.13 2.77
CA ASP A 28 11.88 -6.06 3.72
C ASP A 28 10.95 -6.43 4.90
N GLU A 29 10.05 -5.53 5.31
CA GLU A 29 9.18 -5.78 6.49
C GLU A 29 8.22 -6.97 6.32
N ILE A 30 7.95 -7.44 5.09
CA ILE A 30 6.87 -8.41 4.86
C ILE A 30 7.27 -9.50 3.86
N PRO A 31 8.05 -10.51 4.30
CA PRO A 31 8.50 -11.61 3.46
C PRO A 31 7.37 -12.50 2.89
N ILE A 32 6.13 -12.30 3.35
CA ILE A 32 4.94 -13.03 2.88
C ILE A 32 4.37 -12.42 1.58
N ILE A 33 4.74 -11.18 1.27
CA ILE A 33 4.30 -10.51 0.04
C ILE A 33 5.15 -10.99 -1.13
N LEU A 34 4.49 -11.49 -2.18
CA LEU A 34 5.18 -11.94 -3.39
C LEU A 34 5.52 -10.74 -4.28
N ALA A 35 6.56 -10.88 -5.11
CA ALA A 35 6.92 -9.86 -6.10
C ALA A 35 5.74 -9.50 -7.03
N ASP A 36 4.90 -10.47 -7.37
CA ASP A 36 3.71 -10.24 -8.21
C ASP A 36 2.63 -9.44 -7.49
N ASP A 37 2.46 -9.59 -6.16
CA ASP A 37 1.51 -8.78 -5.39
C ASP A 37 1.88 -7.28 -5.51
N TRP A 38 3.19 -6.98 -5.44
CA TRP A 38 3.71 -5.63 -5.60
C TRP A 38 3.48 -5.07 -7.02
N ARG A 39 3.75 -5.88 -8.06
CA ARG A 39 3.54 -5.47 -9.46
C ARG A 39 2.08 -5.13 -9.74
N VAL A 40 1.15 -5.91 -9.19
CA VAL A 40 -0.28 -5.65 -9.32
C VAL A 40 -0.67 -4.34 -8.62
N ALA A 41 -0.16 -4.10 -7.40
CA ALA A 41 -0.41 -2.86 -6.67
C ALA A 41 0.08 -1.61 -7.45
N ILE A 42 1.29 -1.68 -8.00
CA ILE A 42 1.89 -0.60 -8.79
C ILE A 42 1.09 -0.35 -10.07
N SER A 43 0.79 -1.42 -10.81
CA SER A 43 0.01 -1.30 -12.06
C SER A 43 -1.36 -0.67 -11.78
N LYS A 44 -2.00 -1.05 -10.67
CA LYS A 44 -3.28 -0.48 -10.26
C LYS A 44 -3.19 0.98 -9.87
N HIS A 45 -2.10 1.41 -9.22
CA HIS A 45 -1.87 2.81 -8.89
C HIS A 45 -1.75 3.65 -10.17
N TYR A 46 -0.90 3.23 -11.11
CA TYR A 46 -0.66 3.97 -12.36
C TYR A 46 -1.79 3.86 -13.39
N ALA A 47 -2.74 2.93 -13.22
CA ALA A 47 -3.94 2.88 -14.05
C ALA A 47 -4.93 4.03 -13.77
N GLY A 48 -4.77 4.76 -12.66
CA GLY A 48 -5.57 5.94 -12.35
C GLY A 48 -5.14 7.16 -13.17
N GLU A 49 -6.10 7.94 -13.67
CA GLU A 49 -5.79 9.20 -14.38
C GLU A 49 -4.97 10.15 -13.49
N GLY A 50 -3.84 10.62 -14.00
CA GLY A 50 -2.96 11.57 -13.30
C GLY A 50 -2.11 10.96 -12.18
N ALA A 51 -2.09 9.63 -12.03
CA ALA A 51 -1.22 8.97 -11.08
C ALA A 51 0.25 9.09 -11.52
N ALA A 52 1.06 9.70 -10.66
CA ALA A 52 2.50 9.81 -10.80
C ALA A 52 3.13 9.76 -9.40
N HIS A 53 4.40 9.37 -9.32
CA HIS A 53 5.17 9.37 -8.07
C HIS A 53 4.55 8.46 -7.00
N ALA A 54 4.48 7.17 -7.29
CA ALA A 54 4.01 6.18 -6.33
C ALA A 54 4.80 6.29 -5.01
N ARG A 55 4.10 6.55 -3.90
CA ARG A 55 4.71 6.55 -2.57
C ARG A 55 4.79 5.12 -2.02
N PRO A 56 5.90 4.73 -1.36
CA PRO A 56 6.06 3.39 -0.83
C PRO A 56 4.92 2.97 0.11
N GLY A 57 4.44 3.89 0.96
CA GLY A 57 3.35 3.62 1.90
C GLY A 57 2.01 3.28 1.24
N ASP A 58 1.67 4.00 0.16
CA ASP A 58 0.40 3.80 -0.56
C ASP A 58 0.41 2.45 -1.29
N ILE A 59 1.51 2.14 -1.96
CA ILE A 59 1.69 0.86 -2.64
C ILE A 59 1.76 -0.28 -1.63
N LEU A 60 2.44 -0.12 -0.49
CA LEU A 60 2.49 -1.13 0.57
C LEU A 60 1.09 -1.43 1.12
N ALA A 61 0.26 -0.41 1.34
CA ALA A 61 -1.11 -0.59 1.81
C ALA A 61 -1.95 -1.40 0.81
N GLU A 62 -1.86 -1.07 -0.48
CA GLU A 62 -2.57 -1.81 -1.53
C GLU A 62 -2.04 -3.24 -1.68
N THR A 63 -0.71 -3.41 -1.62
CA THR A 63 -0.06 -4.72 -1.70
C THR A 63 -0.47 -5.62 -0.54
N LYS A 64 -0.57 -5.09 0.68
CA LYS A 64 -1.12 -5.79 1.85
C LYS A 64 -2.55 -6.26 1.61
N ARG A 65 -3.41 -5.46 0.95
CA ARG A 65 -4.79 -5.85 0.60
C ARG A 65 -4.83 -6.97 -0.44
N ILE A 66 -3.95 -6.92 -1.44
CA ILE A 66 -3.82 -7.96 -2.48
C ILE A 66 -3.38 -9.28 -1.83
N ARG A 67 -2.32 -9.23 -1.01
CA ARG A 67 -1.87 -10.36 -0.21
C ARG A 67 -3.01 -10.94 0.64
N ASP A 68 -3.69 -10.11 1.42
CA ASP A 68 -4.78 -10.56 2.31
C ASP A 68 -5.92 -11.24 1.55
N ARG A 69 -6.25 -10.76 0.34
CA ARG A 69 -7.22 -11.40 -0.55
C ARG A 69 -6.70 -12.76 -1.05
N ARG A 70 -5.43 -12.84 -1.45
CA ARG A 70 -4.78 -14.07 -1.95
C ARG A 70 -4.69 -15.14 -0.87
N THR A 71 -4.29 -14.78 0.36
CA THR A 71 -4.10 -15.71 1.48
C THR A 71 -5.39 -16.04 2.22
N GLY A 72 -6.53 -15.48 1.81
CA GLY A 72 -7.81 -15.64 2.50
C GLY A 72 -7.86 -15.02 3.90
N THR A 73 -6.84 -14.22 4.25
CA THR A 73 -6.74 -13.53 5.53
C THR A 73 -7.61 -12.28 5.45
N ARG A 74 -8.94 -12.44 5.57
CA ARG A 74 -9.81 -11.29 5.86
C ARG A 74 -9.39 -10.74 7.21
N ARG A 75 -8.59 -9.67 7.22
CA ARG A 75 -8.52 -8.81 8.40
C ARG A 75 -9.96 -8.40 8.68
N PRO A 76 -10.52 -8.67 9.88
CA PRO A 76 -11.76 -8.01 10.25
C PRO A 76 -11.49 -6.52 10.06
N GLN A 77 -12.26 -5.87 9.18
CA GLN A 77 -12.35 -4.43 9.21
C GLN A 77 -12.73 -4.10 10.65
N LEU A 78 -11.80 -3.49 11.39
CA LEU A 78 -12.15 -2.84 12.63
C LEU A 78 -13.10 -1.71 12.21
N GLU A 79 -14.39 -2.03 12.09
CA GLU A 79 -15.50 -1.07 12.17
C GLU A 79 -15.53 -0.52 13.60
N SER A 80 -14.45 0.12 14.01
CA SER A 80 -14.46 1.03 15.14
C SER A 80 -14.53 2.40 14.52
N ASN A 81 -15.76 2.79 14.14
CA ASN A 81 -16.08 4.20 14.11
C ASN A 81 -16.39 4.61 15.57
N PRO A 82 -15.47 5.24 16.30
CA PRO A 82 -15.73 5.65 17.69
C PRO A 82 -16.82 6.74 17.79
N GLN A 83 -17.36 7.26 16.68
CA GLN A 83 -18.32 8.36 16.67
C GLN A 83 -19.80 7.92 16.80
N ARG A 84 -20.07 6.66 17.15
CA ARG A 84 -21.44 6.17 17.43
C ARG A 84 -21.63 5.63 18.84
N VAL A 85 -20.93 6.19 19.82
CA VAL A 85 -21.37 6.04 21.21
C VAL A 85 -22.43 7.12 21.45
N PRO A 86 -23.74 6.80 21.57
CA PRO A 86 -24.70 7.79 22.04
C PRO A 86 -24.23 8.28 23.41
N CYS A 87 -24.15 9.61 23.62
CA CYS A 87 -23.82 10.17 24.92
C CYS A 87 -24.70 9.51 25.99
N PRO A 88 -24.12 8.95 27.07
CA PRO A 88 -24.92 8.43 28.16
C PRO A 88 -25.79 9.57 28.75
N PRO A 89 -27.06 9.30 29.08
CA PRO A 89 -28.02 10.30 29.53
C PRO A 89 -27.69 10.95 30.89
N GLU A 90 -26.60 10.52 31.54
CA GLU A 90 -26.18 10.99 32.85
C GLU A 90 -25.42 12.34 32.84
N LEU A 91 -25.23 12.94 31.66
CA LEU A 91 -24.56 14.25 31.49
C LEU A 91 -25.48 15.31 30.84
N ARG A 92 -26.80 15.21 31.01
CA ARG A 92 -27.76 16.26 30.63
C ARG A 92 -28.19 17.12 31.80
#